data_AF-A0A4V1UMZ0-F1
#
_entry.id   AF-A0A4V1UMZ0-F1
#
_cell.length_a   1.000
_cell.length_b   1.000
_cell.length_c   1.000
_cell.angle_alpha   90.00
_cell.angle_beta   90.00
_cell.angle_gamma   90.00
#
_symmetry.space_group_name_H-M   'P 1'
#
loop_
_entity.id
_entity.type
_entity.pdbx_description
1 polymer ?
#
loop_
_entity_poly.entity_id
_entity_poly.type
_entity_poly.pdbx_seq_one_letter_code
_entity_poly.pdbx_strand_id
1 'polypeptide(L)' 'MERLNPEGIPRKQLSFVLTQSRRVHEARRIDACLLCRHSRVNDAGLCELCYSMLDGEELRLATRWTVAGGP' A
#
# COMPACT_ATOMS: atom_id res chain seq x y z
N MET A 1 4.34 -8.93 13.23
CA MET A 1 5.25 -7.77 13.05
C MET A 1 4.40 -6.56 12.67
N GLU A 2 4.12 -5.65 13.60
CA GLU A 2 3.09 -4.60 13.40
C GLU A 2 3.56 -3.40 12.54
N ARG A 3 4.87 -3.13 12.45
CA ARG A 3 5.44 -2.03 11.66
C ARG A 3 6.82 -2.39 11.14
N LEU A 4 7.03 -2.27 9.83
CA LEU A 4 8.36 -2.38 9.20
C LEU A 4 9.12 -1.05 9.24
N ASN A 5 8.40 0.08 9.31
CA ASN A 5 8.94 1.42 9.51
C ASN A 5 7.97 2.26 10.37
N PRO A 6 8.42 2.95 11.43
CA PRO A 6 7.57 3.82 12.24
C PRO A 6 6.97 5.02 11.48
N GLU A 7 7.59 5.46 10.39
CA GLU A 7 7.09 6.52 9.50
C GLU A 7 6.04 6.02 8.49
N GLY A 8 5.94 4.70 8.31
CA GLY A 8 4.87 4.07 7.56
C GLY A 8 3.58 3.94 8.37
N ILE A 9 2.46 3.71 7.67
CA ILE A 9 1.19 3.43 8.32
C ILE A 9 1.27 2.07 9.05
N PRO A 10 0.57 1.91 10.19
CA PRO A 10 0.39 0.61 10.81
C PRO A 10 -0.29 -0.36 9.85
N ARG A 11 0.15 -1.63 9.80
CA ARG A 11 -0.41 -2.63 8.87
C ARG A 11 -1.92 -2.81 9.03
N LYS A 12 -2.44 -2.77 10.27
CA LYS A 12 -3.88 -2.82 10.56
C LYS A 12 -4.72 -1.71 9.90
N GLN A 13 -4.09 -0.64 9.44
CA GLN A 13 -4.76 0.46 8.73
C GLN A 13 -4.68 0.31 7.21
N LEU A 14 -3.96 -0.69 6.69
CA LEU A 14 -3.70 -0.81 5.25
C LEU A 14 -4.98 -0.97 4.45
N SER A 15 -5.86 -1.91 4.81
CA SER A 15 -7.14 -2.10 4.11
C SER A 15 -7.95 -0.81 4.04
N PHE A 16 -8.03 -0.08 5.15
CA PHE A 16 -8.69 1.23 5.17
C PHE A 16 -8.00 2.23 4.25
N VAL A 17 -6.67 2.37 4.31
CA VAL A 17 -5.92 3.32 3.48
C VAL A 17 -6.00 2.97 2.00
N LEU A 18 -6.07 1.69 1.62
CA LEU A 18 -6.27 1.26 0.23
C LEU A 18 -7.65 1.66 -0.31
N THR A 19 -8.63 2.01 0.53
CA THR A 19 -9.89 2.62 0.08
C THR A 19 -9.79 4.13 -0.16
N GLN A 20 -8.70 4.76 0.27
CA GLN A 20 -8.52 6.21 0.23
C GLN A 20 -7.64 6.59 -0.97
N SER A 21 -8.26 6.84 -2.13
CA SER A 21 -7.55 7.13 -3.38
C SER A 21 -6.47 8.21 -3.25
N ARG A 22 -6.75 9.27 -2.48
CA ARG A 22 -5.78 10.34 -2.22
C ARG A 22 -4.49 9.82 -1.59
N ARG A 23 -4.57 8.90 -0.62
CA ARG A 23 -3.40 8.35 0.08
C ARG A 23 -2.56 7.47 -0.84
N VAL A 24 -3.21 6.65 -1.65
CA VAL A 24 -2.53 5.79 -2.63
C VAL A 24 -1.84 6.63 -3.71
N HIS A 25 -2.52 7.62 -4.26
CA HIS A 25 -1.93 8.54 -5.23
C HIS A 25 -0.77 9.35 -4.63
N GLU A 26 -0.88 9.79 -3.39
CA GLU A 26 0.21 10.49 -2.72
C GLU A 26 1.45 9.59 -2.55
N ALA A 27 1.26 8.35 -2.10
CA ALA A 27 2.34 7.37 -1.97
C ALA A 27 3.03 7.08 -3.32
N ARG A 28 2.26 6.97 -4.40
CA ARG A 28 2.79 6.82 -5.77
C ARG A 28 3.54 8.06 -6.23
N ARG A 29 2.97 9.24 -6.02
CA ARG A 29 3.54 10.53 -6.46
C ARG A 29 4.91 10.77 -5.84
N ILE A 30 5.10 10.37 -4.58
CA ILE A 30 6.37 10.53 -3.86
C ILE A 30 7.24 9.27 -3.91
N ASP A 31 6.83 8.25 -4.68
CA ASP A 31 7.46 6.93 -4.76
C ASP A 31 7.89 6.36 -3.40
N ALA A 32 6.96 6.27 -2.45
CA ALA A 32 7.26 5.75 -1.12
C ALA A 32 6.16 4.85 -0.58
N CYS A 33 6.54 3.64 -0.18
CA CYS A 33 5.64 2.59 0.30
C CYS A 33 4.81 3.07 1.50
N LEU A 34 3.50 2.81 1.46
CA LEU A 34 2.58 3.15 2.55
C LEU A 34 3.01 2.51 3.88
N LEU A 35 3.52 1.28 3.85
CA LEU A 35 3.86 0.50 5.06
C LEU A 35 5.28 0.72 5.58
N CYS A 36 6.26 0.84 4.68
CA CYS A 36 7.68 0.83 5.07
C CYS A 36 8.48 2.03 4.55
N ARG A 37 7.85 2.92 3.77
CA ARG A 37 8.48 4.08 3.09
C ARG A 37 9.60 3.73 2.10
N HIS A 38 9.83 2.45 1.82
CA HIS A 38 10.76 2.04 0.76
C HIS A 38 10.29 2.55 -0.61
N SER A 39 11.24 2.94 -1.45
CA SER A 39 10.98 3.42 -2.82
C SER A 39 10.57 2.29 -3.76
N ARG A 40 10.23 2.64 -5.01
CA ARG A 40 9.78 1.72 -6.08
C ARG A 40 8.46 1.04 -5.74
N VAL A 41 7.42 1.85 -5.61
CA VAL A 41 6.06 1.37 -5.32
C VAL A 41 5.30 1.01 -6.60
N ASN A 42 4.38 0.05 -6.48
CA ASN A 42 3.40 -0.28 -7.51
C ASN A 42 2.19 0.69 -7.48
N ASP A 43 1.19 0.42 -8.32
CA ASP A 43 -0.04 1.23 -8.40
C ASP A 43 -0.89 1.24 -7.13
N ALA A 44 -0.65 0.32 -6.19
CA ALA A 44 -1.27 0.32 -4.86
C ALA A 44 -0.46 1.12 -3.81
N GLY A 45 0.64 1.76 -4.20
CA GLY A 45 1.50 2.52 -3.28
C GLY A 45 2.31 1.61 -2.34
N LEU A 46 2.61 0.37 -2.76
CA LEU A 46 3.36 -0.61 -1.98
C LEU A 46 4.61 -1.06 -2.74
N CYS A 47 5.73 -1.24 -2.03
CA CYS A 47 6.92 -1.88 -2.62
C CYS A 47 6.68 -3.39 -2.78
N GLU A 48 7.52 -4.04 -3.59
CA GLU A 48 7.42 -5.48 -3.91
C GLU A 48 7.33 -6.36 -2.66
N LEU A 49 8.18 -6.11 -1.65
CA LEU A 49 8.19 -6.87 -0.40
C LEU A 49 6.87 -6.71 0.38
N CYS A 50 6.39 -5.48 0.56
CA CYS A 50 5.14 -5.24 1.28
C CYS A 50 3.92 -5.79 0.54
N TYR A 51 3.97 -5.80 -0.80
CA TYR A 51 2.93 -6.35 -1.63
C TYR A 51 2.88 -7.90 -1.58
N SER A 52 4.03 -8.57 -1.57
CA SER A 52 4.08 -10.04 -1.50
C SER A 52 3.61 -10.61 -0.15
N MET A 53 3.62 -9.78 0.89
CA MET A 53 3.13 -10.15 2.22
C MET A 53 1.62 -9.96 2.42
N LEU A 54 0.89 -9.39 1.46
CA LEU A 54 -0.56 -9.14 1.60
C LEU A 54 -1.37 -10.44 1.60
N ASP A 55 -2.46 -10.43 2.34
CA ASP A 55 -3.42 -11.54 2.39
C ASP A 55 -4.88 -11.04 2.33
N GLY A 56 -5.80 -11.98 2.14
CA GLY A 56 -7.24 -11.78 2.30
C GLY A 56 -7.81 -10.52 1.64
N GLU A 57 -8.23 -9.56 2.47
CA GLU A 57 -8.82 -8.30 2.02
C GLU A 57 -7.78 -7.30 1.49
N GLU A 58 -6.59 -7.24 2.11
CA GLU A 58 -5.52 -6.33 1.69
C GLU A 58 -5.10 -6.62 0.25
N LEU A 59 -4.89 -7.91 -0.06
CA LEU A 59 -4.51 -8.35 -1.41
C LEU A 59 -5.60 -8.03 -2.43
N ARG A 60 -6.87 -8.21 -2.08
CA ARG A 60 -8.00 -7.92 -2.96
C ARG A 60 -8.07 -6.44 -3.33
N LEU A 61 -7.94 -5.56 -2.33
CA LEU A 61 -7.95 -4.10 -2.52
C LEU A 61 -6.72 -3.65 -3.30
N ALA A 62 -5.54 -4.15 -2.97
CA ALA A 62 -4.30 -3.80 -3.68
C ALA A 62 -4.31 -4.29 -5.14
N THR A 63 -4.91 -5.44 -5.42
CA THR A 63 -5.09 -5.95 -6.79
C THR A 63 -6.02 -5.05 -7.62
N ARG A 64 -7.06 -4.46 -7.01
CA ARG A 64 -7.91 -3.50 -7.71
C ARG A 64 -7.13 -2.27 -8.16
N TRP A 65 -6.19 -1.80 -7.35
CA TRP A 65 -5.31 -0.71 -7.74
C TRP A 65 -4.42 -1.06 -8.93
N THR A 66 -3.86 -2.27 -8.98
CA THR A 66 -2.96 -2.69 -10.06
C THR A 66 -3.67 -3.05 -11.36
N VAL A 67 -4.92 -3.50 -11.30
CA VAL A 67 -5.69 -3.93 -12.49
C VAL A 67 -6.67 -2.86 -12.97
N ALA A 68 -7.33 -2.15 -12.05
CA ALA A 68 -8.44 -1.24 -12.35
C ALA A 68 -8.15 0.22 -11.94
N GLY A 69 -6.98 0.52 -11.38
CA GLY A 69 -6.60 1.87 -10.97
C GLY A 69 -7.28 2.38 -9.70
N GLY A 70 -7.95 1.51 -8.94
CA GLY A 70 -8.60 1.85 -7.67
C GLY A 70 -9.76 0.92 -7.30
N PRO A 71 -10.26 0.99 -6.04
CA PRO A 71 -11.44 0.28 -5.60
C PRO A 71 -12.73 0.75 -6.25
#